data_AF-N1PPG9-F1
#
_entry.id   AF-N1PPG9-F1
#
_cell.length_a   1.000
_cell.length_b   1.000
_cell.length_c   1.000
_cell.angle_alpha   90.00
_cell.angle_beta   90.00
_cell.angle_gamma   90.00
#
_symmetry.space_group_name_H-M   'P 1'
#
loop_
_entity.id
_entity.type
_entity.pdbx_description
1 polymer ?
#
loop_
_entity_poly.entity_id
_entity_poly.type
_entity_poly.pdbx_seq_one_letter_code
_entity_poly.pdbx_strand_id
1 'polypeptide(L)'
;MADTKPVDTILHHEDMNHLEKNEHYDTDDSSTDQELTWTWKKIVATASLCGVWVGAQIPLYFIGGSLSYVVADLGSPSVSSWLTVSYTLAIGAIAPFCGYLADILGQRNVVLVGELLVIVGLIIVGTAHSFSQACAGMGIIGGGAAITELTALAGISSIVPVKKRGTYLAICTAFLFPFTPYVMYTQLLSTRSTWRWGMWICLIYNGLFGLGLLATFFPETKASRTVPRGEILRKIDYVGAVLSITGVALFLVALGSGGYTHSWSSAYVLSTLRLG
;
A
#
# COMPACT_ATOMS: atom_id res chain seq x y z
N MET A 1 37.41 71.33 -15.37
CA MET A 1 35.94 71.49 -15.47
C MET A 1 35.44 70.37 -16.37
N ALA A 2 34.45 69.60 -15.88
CA ALA A 2 33.93 68.30 -16.38
C ALA A 2 34.92 67.12 -16.25
N ASP A 3 34.76 66.06 -15.45
CA ASP A 3 33.63 65.32 -14.86
C ASP A 3 32.66 64.69 -15.87
N THR A 4 32.86 63.39 -16.14
CA THR A 4 31.80 62.45 -16.55
C THR A 4 32.16 61.03 -16.07
N LYS A 5 31.30 60.52 -15.18
CA LYS A 5 31.27 59.19 -14.55
C LYS A 5 30.93 58.05 -15.55
N PRO A 6 31.24 56.78 -15.20
CA PRO A 6 31.06 55.63 -16.10
C PRO A 6 29.59 55.20 -16.22
N VAL A 7 29.19 54.84 -17.44
CA VAL A 7 27.80 54.51 -17.86
C VAL A 7 27.45 53.03 -17.67
N ASP A 8 28.40 52.17 -17.27
CA ASP A 8 28.20 50.71 -17.27
C ASP A 8 27.56 50.13 -15.98
N THR A 9 27.30 50.96 -14.96
CA THR A 9 26.75 50.46 -13.68
C THR A 9 25.22 50.44 -13.63
N ILE A 10 24.52 51.08 -14.58
CA ILE A 10 23.05 51.24 -14.50
C ILE A 10 22.31 50.08 -15.19
N LEU A 11 22.85 49.51 -16.27
CA LEU A 11 22.17 48.43 -17.02
C LEU A 11 22.13 47.10 -16.27
N HIS A 12 23.11 46.83 -15.40
CA HIS A 12 23.06 45.64 -14.54
C HIS A 12 22.07 45.78 -13.38
N HIS A 13 21.69 46.99 -12.98
CA HIS A 13 20.80 47.19 -11.84
C HIS A 13 19.32 47.09 -12.21
N GLU A 14 18.92 47.44 -13.44
CA GLU A 14 17.54 47.28 -13.91
C GLU A 14 17.19 45.81 -14.19
N ASP A 15 18.07 45.05 -14.84
CA ASP A 15 17.83 43.62 -15.09
C ASP A 15 17.82 42.80 -13.79
N MET A 16 18.65 43.16 -12.80
CA MET A 16 18.61 42.54 -11.48
C MET A 16 17.31 42.87 -10.72
N ASN A 17 16.75 44.07 -10.88
CA ASN A 17 15.45 44.41 -10.29
C ASN A 17 14.29 43.66 -10.96
N HIS A 18 14.37 43.33 -12.25
CA HIS A 18 13.36 42.52 -12.94
C HIS A 18 13.45 41.03 -12.60
N LEU A 19 14.64 40.54 -12.26
CA LEU A 19 14.87 39.18 -11.78
C LEU A 19 14.52 39.03 -10.29
N GLU A 20 14.89 40.00 -9.43
CA GLU A 20 14.50 40.02 -8.00
C GLU A 20 12.99 40.20 -7.81
N LYS A 21 12.30 40.93 -8.70
CA LYS A 21 10.84 41.12 -8.60
C LYS A 21 10.04 39.86 -8.97
N ASN A 22 10.65 38.89 -9.65
CA ASN A 22 10.05 37.58 -9.96
C ASN A 22 10.53 36.45 -9.03
N GLU A 23 11.49 36.72 -8.15
CA GLU A 23 11.91 35.85 -7.04
C GLU A 23 11.33 36.29 -5.69
N HIS A 24 10.24 37.06 -5.70
CA HIS A 24 9.28 36.93 -4.60
C HIS A 24 8.64 35.56 -4.75
N TYR A 25 9.35 34.53 -4.27
CA TYR A 25 8.67 33.38 -3.69
C TYR A 25 7.65 34.02 -2.76
N ASP A 26 6.37 33.93 -3.14
CA ASP A 26 5.29 34.00 -2.18
C ASP A 26 5.63 32.90 -1.15
N THR A 27 6.44 33.26 -0.15
CA THR A 27 6.22 32.78 1.20
C THR A 27 4.85 33.30 1.55
N ASP A 28 3.84 32.64 0.99
CA ASP A 28 2.57 32.42 1.63
C ASP A 28 2.96 31.86 3.00
N ASP A 29 3.12 32.78 3.94
CA ASP A 29 3.05 32.54 5.37
C ASP A 29 1.61 32.17 5.78
N SER A 30 0.87 31.56 4.84
CA SER A 30 -0.29 30.71 5.06
C SER A 30 0.08 29.38 5.72
N SER A 31 1.30 29.29 6.28
CA SER A 31 1.59 28.40 7.41
C SER A 31 0.84 28.80 8.69
N THR A 32 0.03 29.87 8.62
CA THR A 32 -1.15 30.11 9.48
C THR A 32 -1.72 28.77 9.87
N ASP A 33 -1.60 28.45 11.16
CA ASP A 33 -1.99 27.17 11.75
C ASP A 33 -3.33 26.74 11.16
N GLN A 34 -3.28 25.82 10.19
CA GLN A 34 -4.48 25.28 9.59
C GLN A 34 -5.06 24.39 10.69
N GLU A 35 -5.85 25.00 11.57
CA GLU A 35 -6.50 24.32 12.67
C GLU A 35 -7.37 23.24 12.05
N LEU A 36 -6.96 22.00 12.28
CA LEU A 36 -7.65 20.85 11.76
C LEU A 36 -9.04 20.80 12.41
N THR A 37 -10.03 21.31 11.72
CA THR A 37 -11.42 21.21 12.16
C THR A 37 -11.86 19.75 12.03
N TRP A 38 -11.87 19.05 13.16
CA TRP A 38 -12.31 17.66 13.26
C TRP A 38 -13.82 17.59 13.11
N THR A 39 -14.28 17.42 11.87
CA THR A 39 -15.65 17.02 11.61
C THR A 39 -15.81 15.52 11.84
N TRP A 40 -16.96 15.09 12.34
CA TRP A 40 -17.32 13.67 12.49
C TRP A 40 -16.98 12.83 11.25
N LYS A 41 -17.27 13.35 10.05
CA LYS A 41 -16.95 12.70 8.76
C LYS A 41 -15.45 12.44 8.58
N LYS A 42 -14.58 13.39 8.96
CA LYS A 42 -13.11 13.24 8.89
C LYS A 42 -12.60 12.24 9.92
N ILE A 43 -13.17 12.24 11.13
CA ILE A 43 -12.81 11.26 12.16
C ILE A 43 -13.12 9.85 11.67
N VAL A 44 -14.33 9.61 11.17
CA VAL A 44 -14.72 8.29 10.70
C VAL A 44 -13.91 7.88 9.46
N ALA A 45 -13.65 8.80 8.51
CA ALA A 45 -12.80 8.51 7.36
C ALA A 45 -11.37 8.12 7.76
N THR A 46 -10.74 8.87 8.67
CA THR A 46 -9.41 8.54 9.19
C THR A 46 -9.41 7.20 9.93
N ALA A 47 -10.42 6.95 10.77
CA ALA A 47 -10.55 5.66 11.47
C ALA A 47 -10.76 4.49 10.51
N SER A 48 -11.53 4.66 9.44
CA SER A 48 -11.72 3.66 8.39
C SER A 48 -10.43 3.40 7.61
N LEU A 49 -9.64 4.43 7.30
CA LEU A 49 -8.33 4.27 6.65
C LEU A 49 -7.33 3.55 7.56
N CYS A 50 -7.29 3.88 8.86
CA CYS A 50 -6.47 3.14 9.83
C CYS A 50 -6.91 1.68 9.93
N GLY A 51 -8.22 1.43 9.96
CA GLY A 51 -8.78 0.09 10.00
C GLY A 51 -8.40 -0.73 8.77
N VAL A 52 -8.60 -0.21 7.56
CA VAL A 52 -8.20 -0.88 6.31
C VAL A 52 -6.69 -1.12 6.25
N TRP A 53 -5.87 -0.17 6.71
CA TRP A 53 -4.42 -0.35 6.80
C TRP A 53 -4.04 -1.53 7.70
N VAL A 54 -4.64 -1.63 8.88
CA VAL A 54 -4.45 -2.77 9.77
C VAL A 54 -5.02 -4.06 9.15
N GLY A 55 -6.19 -3.98 8.52
CA GLY A 55 -6.91 -5.08 7.87
C GLY A 55 -6.10 -5.78 6.78
N ALA A 56 -5.28 -5.00 6.07
CA ALA A 56 -4.33 -5.52 5.09
C ALA A 56 -3.22 -6.37 5.72
N GLN A 57 -2.73 -6.02 6.92
CA GLN A 57 -1.60 -6.68 7.58
C GLN A 57 -1.98 -7.90 8.43
N ILE A 58 -3.16 -7.88 9.06
CA ILE A 58 -3.63 -8.98 9.93
C ILE A 58 -3.56 -10.37 9.24
N PRO A 59 -3.93 -10.55 7.96
CA PRO A 59 -3.87 -11.85 7.28
C PRO A 59 -2.48 -12.48 7.34
N LEU A 60 -1.42 -11.69 7.14
CA LEU A 60 -0.03 -12.16 7.23
C LEU A 60 0.30 -12.67 8.64
N TYR A 61 -0.12 -11.93 9.68
CA TYR A 61 0.12 -12.32 11.07
C TYR A 61 -0.65 -13.58 11.46
N PHE A 62 -1.93 -13.65 11.10
CA PHE A 62 -2.76 -14.81 11.44
C PHE A 62 -2.29 -16.09 10.76
N ILE A 63 -1.87 -15.99 9.50
CA ILE A 63 -1.21 -17.10 8.81
C ILE A 63 0.13 -17.45 9.44
N GLY A 64 0.97 -16.46 9.72
CA GLY A 64 2.29 -16.69 10.31
C GLY A 64 2.20 -17.42 11.65
N GLY A 65 1.25 -17.05 12.50
CA GLY A 65 0.99 -17.70 13.79
C GLY A 65 0.34 -19.08 13.70
N SER A 66 -0.35 -19.39 12.59
CA SER A 66 -1.04 -20.67 12.39
C SER A 66 -0.36 -21.61 11.38
N LEU A 67 0.84 -21.27 10.89
CA LEU A 67 1.49 -21.96 9.78
C LEU A 67 1.60 -23.49 9.99
N SER A 68 1.96 -23.93 11.19
CA SER A 68 2.05 -25.36 11.52
C SER A 68 0.70 -26.09 11.39
N TYR A 69 -0.41 -25.44 11.73
CA TYR A 69 -1.76 -25.99 11.60
C TYR A 69 -2.21 -26.04 10.14
N VAL A 70 -1.89 -25.00 9.37
CA VAL A 70 -2.17 -24.91 7.93
C VAL A 70 -1.48 -26.07 7.19
N VAL A 71 -0.21 -26.30 7.50
CA VAL A 71 0.59 -27.39 6.90
C VAL A 71 0.09 -28.77 7.30
N ALA A 72 -0.34 -28.94 8.55
CA ALA A 72 -0.90 -30.21 9.03
C ALA A 72 -2.20 -30.57 8.31
N ASP A 73 -3.00 -29.58 7.92
CA ASP A 73 -4.30 -29.76 7.28
C ASP A 73 -4.22 -29.85 5.74
N LEU A 74 -3.40 -29.02 5.10
CA LEU A 74 -3.28 -28.95 3.62
C LEU A 74 -2.16 -29.84 3.05
N GLY A 75 -1.28 -30.36 3.91
CA GLY A 75 -0.09 -31.10 3.51
C GLY A 75 1.03 -30.20 2.96
N SER A 76 2.15 -30.82 2.58
CA SER A 76 3.33 -30.18 1.98
C SER A 76 4.20 -29.31 2.92
N PRO A 77 4.83 -29.89 3.96
CA PRO A 77 5.71 -29.15 4.87
C PRO A 77 6.94 -28.51 4.21
N SER A 78 7.45 -29.12 3.13
CA SER A 78 8.65 -28.66 2.41
C SER A 78 8.48 -27.29 1.73
N VAL A 79 7.25 -26.88 1.45
CA VAL A 79 6.94 -25.58 0.82
C VAL A 79 6.18 -24.65 1.75
N SER A 80 6.09 -24.97 3.05
CA SER A 80 5.35 -24.18 4.05
C SER A 80 5.70 -22.68 4.06
N SER A 81 6.97 -22.33 3.89
CA SER A 81 7.43 -20.94 3.81
C SER A 81 6.81 -20.12 2.67
N TRP A 82 6.39 -20.78 1.58
CA TRP A 82 5.80 -20.10 0.41
C TRP A 82 4.49 -19.40 0.71
N LEU A 83 3.79 -19.78 1.78
CA LEU A 83 2.50 -19.16 2.12
C LEU A 83 2.69 -17.70 2.55
N THR A 84 3.68 -17.45 3.41
CA THR A 84 4.08 -16.10 3.83
C THR A 84 4.84 -15.36 2.72
N VAL A 85 5.73 -16.05 1.99
CA VAL A 85 6.52 -15.45 0.92
C VAL A 85 5.63 -14.95 -0.22
N SER A 86 4.58 -15.69 -0.61
CA SER A 86 3.67 -15.29 -1.68
C SER A 86 3.00 -13.93 -1.40
N TYR A 87 2.63 -13.68 -0.14
CA TYR A 87 2.08 -12.39 0.29
C TYR A 87 3.11 -11.26 0.17
N THR A 88 4.29 -11.43 0.77
CA THR A 88 5.34 -10.40 0.76
C THR A 88 5.86 -10.11 -0.65
N LEU A 89 5.94 -11.15 -1.49
CA LEU A 89 6.36 -11.05 -2.88
C LEU A 89 5.36 -10.24 -3.70
N ALA A 90 4.06 -10.51 -3.54
CA ALA A 90 3.02 -9.74 -4.20
C ALA A 90 3.03 -8.26 -3.75
N ILE A 91 3.28 -8.00 -2.45
CA ILE A 91 3.45 -6.63 -1.97
C ILE A 91 4.61 -5.94 -2.66
N GLY A 92 5.79 -6.57 -2.66
CA GLY A 92 7.00 -5.98 -3.26
C GLY A 92 6.83 -5.70 -4.76
N ALA A 93 6.10 -6.55 -5.47
CA ALA A 93 5.85 -6.38 -6.90
C ALA A 93 4.87 -5.24 -7.21
N ILE A 94 3.84 -5.03 -6.38
CA ILE A 94 2.77 -4.04 -6.66
C ILE A 94 3.04 -2.68 -6.01
N ALA A 95 3.77 -2.63 -4.90
CA ALA A 95 4.11 -1.39 -4.17
C ALA A 95 4.57 -0.20 -5.06
N PRO A 96 5.48 -0.35 -6.05
CA PRO A 96 5.92 0.79 -6.86
C PRO A 96 4.79 1.36 -7.75
N PHE A 97 3.79 0.56 -8.10
CA PHE A 97 2.68 0.98 -8.94
C PHE A 97 1.58 1.70 -8.16
N CYS A 98 1.48 1.47 -6.85
CA CYS A 98 0.40 2.02 -6.03
C CYS A 98 0.33 3.55 -6.08
N GLY A 99 1.49 4.24 -6.08
CA GLY A 99 1.53 5.72 -6.17
C GLY A 99 0.92 6.23 -7.48
N TYR A 100 1.38 5.67 -8.60
CA TYR A 100 0.86 6.03 -9.93
C TYR A 100 -0.63 5.70 -10.09
N LEU A 101 -1.08 4.53 -9.59
CA LEU A 101 -2.49 4.16 -9.59
C LEU A 101 -3.34 5.13 -8.78
N ALA A 102 -2.89 5.52 -7.59
CA ALA A 102 -3.59 6.47 -6.71
C ALA A 102 -3.76 7.85 -7.35
N ASP A 103 -2.74 8.31 -8.07
CA ASP A 103 -2.76 9.60 -8.78
C ASP A 103 -3.76 9.59 -9.95
N ILE A 104 -3.87 8.47 -10.66
CA ILE A 104 -4.70 8.32 -11.87
C ILE A 104 -6.16 7.99 -11.56
N LEU A 105 -6.40 6.94 -10.78
CA LEU A 105 -7.75 6.41 -10.54
C LEU A 105 -8.45 7.16 -9.40
N GLY A 106 -7.71 8.02 -8.71
CA GLY A 106 -8.13 8.69 -7.50
C GLY A 106 -7.99 7.78 -6.29
N GLN A 107 -7.41 8.34 -5.23
CA GLN A 107 -7.10 7.68 -3.98
C GLN A 107 -8.21 6.78 -3.43
N ARG A 108 -9.47 7.26 -3.47
CA ARG A 108 -10.64 6.51 -3.00
C ARG A 108 -10.84 5.18 -3.74
N ASN A 109 -10.90 5.24 -5.07
CA ASN A 109 -11.24 4.08 -5.88
C ASN A 109 -10.15 3.03 -5.76
N VAL A 110 -8.90 3.47 -5.63
CA VAL A 110 -7.73 2.59 -5.46
C VAL A 110 -7.78 1.84 -4.14
N VAL A 111 -8.06 2.51 -3.01
CA VAL A 111 -8.22 1.81 -1.72
C VAL A 111 -9.38 0.80 -1.80
N LEU A 112 -10.51 1.16 -2.41
CA LEU A 112 -11.67 0.25 -2.52
C LEU A 112 -11.36 -0.98 -3.38
N VAL A 113 -10.60 -0.81 -4.48
CA VAL A 113 -10.17 -1.94 -5.32
C VAL A 113 -9.20 -2.83 -4.56
N GLY A 114 -8.22 -2.25 -3.86
CA GLY A 114 -7.30 -3.00 -3.02
C GLY A 114 -8.02 -3.79 -1.93
N GLU A 115 -8.98 -3.16 -1.26
CA GLU A 115 -9.79 -3.78 -0.20
C GLU A 115 -10.60 -4.96 -0.74
N LEU A 116 -11.19 -4.80 -1.92
CA LEU A 116 -11.90 -5.88 -2.59
C LEU A 116 -10.97 -7.07 -2.90
N LEU A 117 -9.74 -6.81 -3.36
CA LEU A 117 -8.74 -7.85 -3.59
C LEU A 117 -8.37 -8.58 -2.29
N VAL A 118 -8.18 -7.85 -1.19
CA VAL A 118 -7.92 -8.44 0.13
C VAL A 118 -9.08 -9.35 0.56
N ILE A 119 -10.32 -8.89 0.44
CA ILE A 119 -11.52 -9.66 0.78
C ILE A 119 -11.63 -10.93 -0.08
N VAL A 120 -11.44 -10.82 -1.40
CA VAL A 120 -11.47 -11.97 -2.32
C VAL A 120 -10.37 -12.97 -1.96
N GLY A 121 -9.15 -12.49 -1.71
CA GLY A 121 -8.03 -13.33 -1.31
C GLY A 121 -8.30 -14.05 0.02
N LEU A 122 -8.88 -13.37 1.01
CA LEU A 122 -9.27 -13.95 2.29
C LEU A 122 -10.30 -15.08 2.15
N ILE A 123 -11.26 -14.93 1.24
CA ILE A 123 -12.24 -15.99 0.93
C ILE A 123 -11.53 -17.20 0.31
N ILE A 124 -10.60 -16.97 -0.63
CA ILE A 124 -9.85 -18.04 -1.29
C ILE A 124 -9.00 -18.83 -0.28
N VAL A 125 -8.28 -18.13 0.62
CA VAL A 125 -7.47 -18.79 1.65
C VAL A 125 -8.36 -19.50 2.68
N GLY A 126 -9.45 -18.87 3.12
CA GLY A 126 -10.41 -19.46 4.06
C GLY A 126 -11.11 -20.71 3.54
N THR A 127 -11.27 -20.84 2.22
CA THR A 127 -11.87 -21.99 1.53
C THR A 127 -10.84 -22.89 0.85
N ALA A 128 -9.55 -22.73 1.15
CA ALA A 128 -8.51 -23.51 0.51
C ALA A 128 -8.57 -24.99 0.89
N HIS A 129 -8.51 -25.85 -0.15
CA HIS A 129 -8.41 -27.30 -0.03
C HIS A 129 -7.02 -27.84 -0.45
N SER A 130 -6.16 -26.98 -1.01
CA SER A 130 -4.79 -27.32 -1.38
C SER A 130 -3.81 -26.22 -0.99
N PHE A 131 -2.56 -26.60 -0.71
CA PHE A 131 -1.51 -25.66 -0.35
C PHE A 131 -1.27 -24.61 -1.45
N SER A 132 -1.28 -25.02 -2.72
CA SER A 132 -1.12 -24.13 -3.87
C SER A 132 -2.24 -23.09 -3.97
N GLN A 133 -3.49 -23.48 -3.70
CA GLN A 133 -4.61 -22.54 -3.66
C GLN A 133 -4.45 -21.51 -2.53
N ALA A 134 -3.98 -21.94 -1.36
CA ALA A 134 -3.68 -21.03 -0.25
C ALA A 134 -2.56 -20.04 -0.60
N CYS A 135 -1.48 -20.49 -1.25
CA CYS A 135 -0.42 -19.60 -1.75
C CYS A 135 -0.93 -18.59 -2.79
N ALA A 136 -1.75 -19.03 -3.74
CA ALA A 136 -2.36 -18.14 -4.73
C ALA A 136 -3.26 -17.09 -4.07
N GLY A 137 -4.07 -17.51 -3.09
CA GLY A 137 -4.86 -16.60 -2.27
C GLY A 137 -4.01 -15.59 -1.53
N MET A 138 -2.91 -16.01 -0.89
CA MET A 138 -1.97 -15.11 -0.21
C MET A 138 -1.31 -14.10 -1.16
N GLY A 139 -1.01 -14.49 -2.40
CA GLY A 139 -0.54 -13.56 -3.43
C GLY A 139 -1.58 -12.49 -3.77
N ILE A 140 -2.86 -12.86 -3.88
CA ILE A 140 -3.96 -11.91 -4.13
C ILE A 140 -4.12 -10.96 -2.94
N ILE A 141 -4.10 -11.48 -1.70
CA ILE A 141 -4.15 -10.66 -0.48
C ILE A 141 -2.97 -9.69 -0.46
N GLY A 142 -1.74 -10.15 -0.70
CA GLY A 142 -0.55 -9.31 -0.70
C GLY A 142 -0.62 -8.20 -1.76
N GLY A 143 -1.12 -8.51 -2.95
CA GLY A 143 -1.32 -7.49 -3.98
C GLY A 143 -2.35 -6.43 -3.58
N GLY A 144 -3.47 -6.85 -2.99
CA GLY A 144 -4.47 -5.94 -2.43
C GLY A 144 -3.92 -5.12 -1.27
N ALA A 145 -3.13 -5.74 -0.39
CA ALA A 145 -2.49 -5.13 0.76
C ALA A 145 -1.50 -4.02 0.37
N ALA A 146 -0.68 -4.23 -0.66
CA ALA A 146 0.20 -3.15 -1.15
C ALA A 146 -0.59 -1.92 -1.60
N ILE A 147 -1.73 -2.13 -2.27
CA ILE A 147 -2.57 -1.04 -2.76
C ILE A 147 -3.23 -0.33 -1.58
N THR A 148 -3.85 -1.07 -0.66
CA THR A 148 -4.55 -0.48 0.49
C THR A 148 -3.58 0.18 1.46
N GLU A 149 -2.47 -0.45 1.82
CA GLU A 149 -1.53 0.07 2.82
C GLU A 149 -0.94 1.42 2.40
N LEU A 150 -0.37 1.48 1.19
CA LEU A 150 0.27 2.70 0.69
C LEU A 150 -0.76 3.82 0.50
N THR A 151 -1.91 3.48 -0.07
CA THR A 151 -2.93 4.48 -0.39
C THR A 151 -3.66 4.98 0.86
N ALA A 152 -3.83 4.13 1.89
CA ALA A 152 -4.41 4.51 3.17
C ALA A 152 -3.50 5.46 3.97
N LEU A 153 -2.19 5.17 4.04
CA LEU A 153 -1.23 6.08 4.69
C LEU A 153 -1.14 7.41 3.96
N ALA A 154 -1.14 7.38 2.62
CA ALA A 154 -1.22 8.59 1.82
C ALA A 154 -2.52 9.38 2.13
N GLY A 155 -3.65 8.69 2.37
CA GLY A 155 -4.95 9.30 2.59
C GLY A 155 -5.04 9.98 3.95
N ILE A 156 -4.46 9.36 4.97
CA ILE A 156 -4.31 9.97 6.29
C ILE A 156 -3.43 11.22 6.18
N SER A 157 -2.36 11.16 5.39
CA SER A 157 -1.44 12.28 5.23
C SER A 157 -2.00 13.48 4.48
N SER A 158 -3.05 13.30 3.65
CA SER A 158 -3.70 14.40 2.95
C SER A 158 -4.76 15.10 3.81
N ILE A 159 -5.28 14.43 4.85
CA ILE A 159 -6.25 15.00 5.81
C ILE A 159 -5.53 15.80 6.91
N VAL A 160 -4.31 15.41 7.25
CA VAL A 160 -3.58 15.90 8.43
C VAL A 160 -2.54 16.97 8.05
N PRO A 161 -2.38 18.06 8.83
CA PRO A 161 -1.34 19.06 8.60
C PRO A 161 0.08 18.46 8.64
N VAL A 162 0.98 18.94 7.79
CA VAL A 162 2.35 18.43 7.63
C VAL A 162 3.10 18.33 8.96
N LYS A 163 2.98 19.34 9.84
CA LYS A 163 3.63 19.39 11.16
C LYS A 163 3.22 18.24 12.10
N LYS A 164 1.99 17.73 12.00
CA LYS A 164 1.44 16.68 12.88
C LYS A 164 1.37 15.31 12.21
N ARG A 165 1.68 15.20 10.91
CA ARG A 165 1.59 13.97 10.12
C ARG A 165 2.24 12.77 10.82
N GLY A 166 3.42 12.96 11.40
CA GLY A 166 4.12 11.90 12.14
C GLY A 166 3.30 11.32 13.30
N THR A 167 2.65 12.17 14.10
CA THR A 167 1.81 11.74 15.23
C THR A 167 0.58 10.96 14.76
N TYR A 168 -0.07 11.39 13.68
CA TYR A 168 -1.26 10.69 13.18
C TYR A 168 -0.93 9.38 12.49
N LEU A 169 0.20 9.30 11.78
CA LEU A 169 0.71 8.03 11.27
C LEU A 169 1.10 7.10 12.43
N ALA A 170 1.70 7.62 13.51
CA ALA A 170 1.95 6.83 14.71
C ALA A 170 0.65 6.30 15.36
N ILE A 171 -0.39 7.13 15.45
CA ILE A 171 -1.72 6.70 15.92
C ILE A 171 -2.30 5.63 14.99
N CYS A 172 -2.15 5.77 13.67
CA CYS A 172 -2.56 4.75 12.71
C CYS A 172 -1.83 3.43 12.96
N THR A 173 -0.52 3.45 13.16
CA THR A 173 0.23 2.23 13.49
C THR A 173 -0.15 1.67 14.86
N ALA A 174 -0.56 2.51 15.82
CA ALA A 174 -1.04 2.08 17.13
C ALA A 174 -2.38 1.32 17.06
N PHE A 175 -3.18 1.47 16.00
CA PHE A 175 -4.38 0.64 15.78
C PHE A 175 -4.05 -0.85 15.63
N LEU A 176 -2.78 -1.19 15.33
CA LEU A 176 -2.32 -2.57 15.28
C LEU A 176 -2.13 -3.18 16.67
N PHE A 177 -2.00 -2.37 17.72
CA PHE A 177 -1.66 -2.83 19.08
C PHE A 177 -2.55 -3.97 19.60
N PRO A 178 -3.89 -3.96 19.41
CA PRO A 178 -4.75 -5.07 19.83
C PRO A 178 -4.43 -6.41 19.15
N PHE A 179 -3.80 -6.40 17.97
CA PHE A 179 -3.41 -7.59 17.22
C PHE A 179 -1.99 -8.06 17.52
N THR A 180 -1.21 -7.35 18.35
CA THR A 180 0.14 -7.75 18.76
C THR A 180 0.22 -9.20 19.30
N PRO A 181 -0.71 -9.68 20.14
CA PRO A 181 -0.70 -11.08 20.60
C PRO A 181 -1.33 -12.05 19.59
N TYR A 182 -1.18 -11.82 18.27
CA TYR A 182 -1.78 -12.66 17.23
C TYR A 182 -1.41 -14.14 17.36
N VAL A 183 -0.19 -14.47 17.83
CA VAL A 183 0.25 -15.86 18.04
C VAL A 183 -0.65 -16.56 19.08
N MET A 184 -1.04 -15.86 20.15
CA MET A 184 -1.94 -16.42 21.16
C MET A 184 -3.35 -16.62 20.60
N TYR A 185 -3.85 -15.66 19.81
CA TYR A 185 -5.17 -15.78 19.17
C TYR A 185 -5.21 -16.95 18.20
N THR A 186 -4.24 -17.02 17.29
CA THR A 186 -4.14 -18.10 16.28
C THR A 186 -3.99 -19.47 16.93
N GLN A 187 -3.21 -19.58 18.01
CA GLN A 187 -3.10 -20.81 18.80
C GLN A 187 -4.44 -21.21 19.42
N LEU A 188 -5.14 -20.27 20.07
CA LEU A 188 -6.44 -20.54 20.69
C LEU A 188 -7.49 -20.97 19.65
N LEU A 189 -7.55 -20.26 18.53
CA LEU A 189 -8.45 -20.55 17.41
C LEU A 189 -8.18 -21.92 16.79
N SER A 190 -6.90 -22.23 16.55
CA SER A 190 -6.50 -23.49 15.90
C SER A 190 -6.66 -24.70 16.82
N THR A 191 -6.53 -24.52 18.13
CA THR A 191 -6.70 -25.63 19.11
C THR A 191 -8.15 -25.89 19.47
N ARG A 192 -9.01 -24.87 19.51
CA ARG A 192 -10.43 -25.00 19.90
C ARG A 192 -11.38 -25.17 18.72
N SER A 193 -10.99 -24.72 17.53
CA SER A 193 -11.82 -24.80 16.33
C SER A 193 -10.98 -25.19 15.11
N THR A 194 -10.66 -24.26 14.22
CA THR A 194 -9.84 -24.48 13.02
C THR A 194 -9.03 -23.22 12.72
N TRP A 195 -7.88 -23.39 12.06
CA TRP A 195 -7.04 -22.27 11.61
C TRP A 195 -7.78 -21.33 10.64
N ARG A 196 -8.77 -21.86 9.89
CA ARG A 196 -9.60 -21.10 8.94
C ARG A 196 -10.39 -19.96 9.58
N TRP A 197 -10.78 -20.09 10.85
CA TRP A 197 -11.45 -19.01 11.58
C TRP A 197 -10.60 -17.74 11.69
N GLY A 198 -9.28 -17.87 11.69
CA GLY A 198 -8.39 -16.71 11.60
C GLY A 198 -8.67 -15.87 10.34
N MET A 199 -8.86 -16.54 9.20
CA MET A 199 -9.16 -15.88 7.92
C MET A 199 -10.57 -15.28 7.90
N TRP A 200 -11.55 -15.97 8.49
CA TRP A 200 -12.92 -15.45 8.61
C TRP A 200 -13.01 -14.21 9.50
N ILE A 201 -12.24 -14.15 10.60
CA ILE A 201 -12.14 -12.95 11.44
C ILE A 201 -11.52 -11.79 10.65
N CYS A 202 -10.44 -12.06 9.90
CA CYS A 202 -9.85 -11.06 9.02
C CYS A 202 -10.86 -10.56 7.98
N LEU A 203 -11.67 -11.46 7.41
CA LEU A 203 -12.70 -11.13 6.43
C LEU A 203 -13.78 -10.21 7.03
N ILE A 204 -14.26 -10.53 8.24
CA ILE A 204 -15.25 -9.70 8.94
C ILE A 204 -14.68 -8.32 9.25
N TYR A 205 -13.43 -8.26 9.71
CA TYR A 205 -12.74 -7.01 10.01
C TYR A 205 -12.59 -6.13 8.76
N ASN A 206 -12.02 -6.67 7.68
CA ASN A 206 -11.87 -5.96 6.40
C ASN A 206 -13.26 -5.57 5.84
N GLY A 207 -14.24 -6.47 5.84
CA GLY A 207 -15.61 -6.15 5.42
C GLY A 207 -16.24 -4.99 6.20
N LEU A 208 -16.04 -4.92 7.53
CA LEU A 208 -16.56 -3.84 8.37
C LEU A 208 -15.90 -2.49 8.03
N PHE A 209 -14.57 -2.45 7.97
CA PHE A 209 -13.84 -1.21 7.71
C PHE A 209 -13.91 -0.77 6.25
N GLY A 210 -13.95 -1.71 5.30
CA GLY A 210 -14.23 -1.48 3.89
C GLY A 210 -15.64 -0.93 3.65
N LEU A 211 -16.65 -1.44 4.36
CA LEU A 211 -18.01 -0.87 4.31
C LEU A 211 -18.04 0.54 4.94
N GLY A 212 -17.32 0.73 6.05
CA GLY A 212 -17.14 2.05 6.67
C GLY A 212 -16.49 3.06 5.73
N LEU A 213 -15.48 2.63 4.98
CA LEU A 213 -14.83 3.42 3.95
C LEU A 213 -15.81 3.74 2.81
N LEU A 214 -16.59 2.76 2.34
CA LEU A 214 -17.60 2.97 1.31
C LEU A 214 -18.66 4.00 1.74
N ALA A 215 -19.08 3.95 3.01
CA ALA A 215 -20.12 4.81 3.58
C ALA A 215 -19.66 6.24 3.89
N THR A 216 -18.38 6.43 4.23
CA THR A 216 -17.87 7.74 4.71
C THR A 216 -17.05 8.51 3.69
N PHE A 217 -16.43 7.82 2.73
CA PHE A 217 -15.63 8.45 1.69
C PHE A 217 -16.52 8.90 0.51
N PHE A 218 -17.34 9.93 0.71
CA PHE A 218 -18.07 10.64 -0.35
C PHE A 218 -17.22 11.83 -0.89
N PRO A 219 -17.42 12.23 -2.17
CA PRO A 219 -16.34 12.69 -3.04
C PRO A 219 -15.90 14.13 -2.76
N GLU A 220 -14.73 14.30 -2.18
CA GLU A 220 -13.94 15.53 -2.33
C GLU A 220 -12.54 15.20 -2.84
N THR A 221 -12.45 14.67 -4.05
CA THR A 221 -11.22 14.80 -4.81
C THR A 221 -11.43 15.94 -5.80
N LYS A 222 -11.16 17.16 -5.35
CA LYS A 222 -11.10 18.37 -6.17
C LYS A 222 -10.02 18.29 -7.27
N ALA A 223 -9.19 17.25 -7.30
CA ALA A 223 -8.03 17.13 -8.20
C ALA A 223 -8.27 16.41 -9.53
N SER A 224 -9.36 15.64 -9.73
CA SER A 224 -9.56 14.87 -10.97
C SER A 224 -10.68 15.44 -11.86
N ARG A 225 -10.66 16.75 -12.14
CA ARG A 225 -11.71 17.40 -12.92
C ARG A 225 -11.31 17.85 -14.33
N THR A 226 -10.12 17.49 -14.83
CA THR A 226 -9.62 18.05 -16.10
C THR A 226 -9.32 17.05 -17.21
N VAL A 227 -9.29 15.74 -16.97
CA VAL A 227 -8.92 14.76 -18.01
C VAL A 227 -9.97 13.66 -18.14
N PRO A 228 -10.50 13.36 -19.34
CA PRO A 228 -11.49 12.29 -19.53
C PRO A 228 -10.87 10.92 -19.19
N ARG A 229 -11.62 10.11 -18.43
CA ARG A 229 -11.17 8.79 -17.93
C ARG A 229 -10.61 7.88 -19.03
N GLY A 230 -11.19 7.92 -20.24
CA GLY A 230 -10.70 7.14 -21.38
C GLY A 230 -9.30 7.51 -21.87
N GLU A 231 -8.89 8.77 -21.69
CA GLU A 231 -7.56 9.26 -22.08
C GLU A 231 -6.51 8.94 -21.00
N ILE A 232 -6.95 8.90 -19.74
CA ILE A 232 -6.14 8.46 -18.60
C ILE A 232 -5.84 6.96 -18.69
N LEU A 233 -6.85 6.10 -18.94
CA LEU A 233 -6.63 4.66 -19.11
C LEU A 233 -5.70 4.37 -20.29
N ARG A 234 -5.74 5.18 -21.36
CA ARG A 234 -4.89 5.00 -22.53
C ARG A 234 -3.43 5.44 -22.32
N LYS A 235 -3.15 6.20 -21.25
CA LYS A 235 -1.80 6.60 -20.83
C LYS A 235 -1.13 5.61 -19.88
N ILE A 236 -1.88 4.65 -19.34
CA ILE A 236 -1.32 3.62 -18.46
C ILE A 236 -0.47 2.67 -19.30
N ASP A 237 0.81 2.56 -18.93
CA ASP A 237 1.69 1.56 -19.51
C ASP A 237 1.42 0.18 -18.90
N TYR A 238 0.39 -0.48 -19.41
CA TYR A 238 0.01 -1.82 -18.98
C TYR A 238 1.10 -2.86 -19.28
N VAL A 239 1.86 -2.67 -20.36
CA VAL A 239 2.93 -3.61 -20.74
C VAL A 239 4.08 -3.48 -19.76
N GLY A 240 4.55 -2.26 -19.49
CA GLY A 240 5.57 -2.00 -18.47
C GLY A 240 5.14 -2.44 -17.08
N ALA A 241 3.88 -2.22 -16.70
CA ALA A 241 3.35 -2.68 -15.42
C ALA A 241 3.37 -4.22 -15.30
N VAL A 242 2.85 -4.94 -16.30
CA VAL A 242 2.87 -6.41 -16.31
C VAL A 242 4.30 -6.95 -16.35
N LEU A 243 5.17 -6.38 -17.17
CA LEU A 243 6.56 -6.81 -17.32
C LEU A 243 7.34 -6.60 -16.01
N SER A 244 7.14 -5.46 -15.35
CA SER A 244 7.79 -5.16 -14.08
C SER A 244 7.24 -5.99 -12.93
N ILE A 245 5.92 -6.19 -12.83
CA ILE A 245 5.33 -7.07 -11.80
C ILE A 245 5.85 -8.49 -11.99
N THR A 246 5.87 -8.98 -13.23
CA THR A 246 6.36 -10.32 -13.56
C THR A 246 7.86 -10.45 -13.30
N GLY A 247 8.65 -9.44 -13.68
CA GLY A 247 10.10 -9.44 -13.47
C GLY A 247 10.46 -9.46 -11.98
N VAL A 248 9.88 -8.55 -11.19
CA VAL A 248 10.07 -8.52 -9.74
C VAL A 248 9.58 -9.82 -9.09
N ALA A 249 8.45 -10.37 -9.54
CA ALA A 249 7.97 -11.66 -9.05
C ALA A 249 8.94 -12.80 -9.35
N LEU A 250 9.43 -12.93 -10.59
CA LEU A 250 10.40 -13.96 -10.99
C LEU A 250 11.73 -13.81 -10.24
N PHE A 251 12.22 -12.59 -10.08
CA PHE A 251 13.43 -12.27 -9.32
C PHE A 251 13.28 -12.69 -7.86
N LEU A 252 12.16 -12.32 -7.22
CA LEU A 252 11.88 -12.71 -5.82
C LEU A 252 11.65 -14.22 -5.68
N VAL A 253 11.07 -14.89 -6.67
CA VAL A 253 10.93 -16.36 -6.69
C VAL A 253 12.30 -17.04 -6.76
N ALA A 254 13.22 -16.52 -7.57
CA ALA A 254 14.57 -17.05 -7.65
C ALA A 254 15.30 -16.94 -6.30
N LEU A 255 15.21 -15.77 -5.66
CA LEU A 255 15.80 -15.53 -4.34
C LEU A 255 15.15 -16.39 -3.24
N GLY A 256 13.83 -16.61 -3.31
CA GLY A 256 13.10 -17.41 -2.31
C GLY A 256 13.32 -18.93 -2.46
N SER A 257 13.59 -19.41 -3.67
CA SER A 257 13.82 -20.84 -3.94
C SER A 257 15.29 -21.26 -3.88
N GLY A 258 16.21 -20.33 -4.14
CA GLY A 258 17.65 -20.56 -4.16
C GLY A 258 18.20 -21.00 -2.80
N GLY A 259 18.78 -22.20 -2.75
CA GLY A 259 19.38 -22.76 -1.54
C GLY A 259 18.40 -23.37 -0.54
N TYR A 260 17.09 -23.27 -0.78
CA TYR A 260 16.06 -23.87 0.07
C TYR A 260 15.35 -25.05 -0.61
N THR A 261 14.56 -24.77 -1.65
CA THR A 261 13.83 -25.81 -2.40
C THR A 261 14.64 -26.32 -3.59
N HIS A 262 15.46 -25.45 -4.18
CA HIS A 262 16.32 -25.77 -5.33
C HIS A 262 17.73 -25.24 -5.09
N SER A 263 18.75 -25.95 -5.56
CA SER A 263 20.13 -25.44 -5.54
C SER A 263 20.24 -24.15 -6.35
N TRP A 264 21.09 -23.23 -5.94
CA TRP A 264 21.38 -21.98 -6.66
C TRP A 264 21.80 -22.20 -8.12
N SER A 265 22.48 -23.32 -8.39
CA SER A 265 22.92 -23.71 -9.73
C SER A 265 21.83 -24.40 -10.57
N SER A 266 20.62 -24.58 -10.02
CA SER A 266 19.51 -25.20 -10.75
C SER A 266 19.03 -24.32 -11.90
N ALA A 267 18.68 -24.93 -13.02
CA ALA A 267 18.12 -24.24 -14.18
C ALA A 267 16.87 -23.44 -13.82
N TYR A 268 16.06 -23.92 -12.87
CA TYR A 268 14.89 -23.20 -12.37
C TYR A 268 15.28 -21.84 -11.75
N VAL A 269 16.24 -21.84 -10.81
CA VAL A 269 16.68 -20.62 -10.12
C VAL A 269 17.39 -19.67 -11.07
N LEU A 270 18.29 -20.18 -11.92
CA LEU A 270 19.03 -19.37 -12.89
C LEU A 270 18.12 -18.75 -13.97
N SER A 271 17.10 -19.47 -14.44
CA SER A 271 16.17 -18.95 -15.44
C SER A 271 15.32 -17.82 -14.87
N THR A 272 14.73 -18.03 -13.70
CA THR A 272 13.92 -17.03 -12.99
C THR A 272 14.73 -15.81 -12.53
N LEU A 273 16.01 -15.99 -12.16
CA LEU A 273 16.91 -14.90 -11.78
C LEU A 273 17.38 -14.04 -12.96
N ARG A 274 17.51 -14.62 -14.16
CA ARG A 274 18.00 -13.90 -15.36
C ARG A 274 16.88 -13.23 -16.15
N LEU A 275 15.68 -13.80 -16.10
CA LEU A 275 14.50 -13.26 -16.77
C LEU A 275 13.75 -12.23 -15.91
N GLY A 276 13.84 -12.36 -14.59
CA GLY A 276 13.32 -11.39 -13.64
C GLY A 276 14.24 -10.20 -13.48
#